data_AF-A0A4U0WR61-F1
#
_entry.id   AF-A0A4U0WR61-F1
#
_cell.length_a   1.000
_cell.length_b   1.000
_cell.length_c   1.000
_cell.angle_alpha   90.00
_cell.angle_beta   90.00
_cell.angle_gamma   90.00
#
_symmetry.space_group_name_H-M   'P 1'
#
loop_
_entity.id
_entity.type
_entity.pdbx_description
1 polymer ?
#
loop_
_entity_poly.entity_id
_entity_poly.type
_entity_poly.pdbx_seq_one_letter_code
_entity_poly.pdbx_strand_id
1 'polypeptide(L)'
;MPQNEYIERFTKQHGRRLDHEERTRKRAARETHHASSQAQNLRGLRAKLHQQKRHKEKIQMKKQIKQQEEKNVKGTDDSAPTSTPLPPYLLDRGKESNAKVLSSAIKNKRAEKAAKFSVPLPKVRGISEAEMFKVVKTGKKTAKKSWKRMITKPTFVGPDFTRRPVKYERFIRPMGLRYKKANVTHPELGVTVQLPILSVKKNPQSPMYTQLGVLTKGTIVEVNVSELGIVTAGGKVVWGRWAQITNNCEMDGCVNAVLLDGLVFRPDVELGTKVLFSEASGAARTRRSGDEWQAMRQFAFDTVREEIDEKGENLVDWHTVTVPEKAM
;
A
#
# COMPACT_ATOMS: atom_id res chain seq x y z
N MET A 1 -38.15 -27.81 33.18
CA MET A 1 -37.06 -28.23 32.26
C MET A 1 -36.78 -29.71 32.51
N PRO A 2 -36.54 -30.52 31.48
CA PRO A 2 -36.12 -31.90 31.71
C PRO A 2 -34.76 -31.92 32.43
N GLN A 3 -34.61 -32.83 33.40
CA GLN A 3 -33.48 -32.85 34.33
C GLN A 3 -32.39 -33.83 33.86
N ASN A 4 -31.13 -33.38 33.88
CA ASN A 4 -29.93 -34.13 33.50
C ASN A 4 -29.95 -34.65 32.05
N GLU A 5 -29.02 -35.56 31.70
CA GLU A 5 -28.95 -36.25 30.39
C GLU A 5 -29.96 -37.41 30.31
N TYR A 6 -31.25 -37.09 30.42
CA TYR A 6 -32.32 -38.08 30.43
C TYR A 6 -32.39 -38.93 29.14
N ILE A 7 -31.97 -38.41 27.97
CA ILE A 7 -31.94 -39.15 26.69
C ILE A 7 -30.84 -40.22 26.68
N GLU A 8 -29.66 -39.91 27.20
CA GLU A 8 -28.58 -40.90 27.32
C GLU A 8 -28.93 -41.97 28.35
N ARG A 9 -29.51 -41.57 29.49
CA ARG A 9 -30.02 -42.52 30.49
C ARG A 9 -31.08 -43.44 29.89
N PHE A 10 -32.05 -42.90 29.16
CA PHE A 10 -33.06 -43.69 28.45
C PHE A 10 -32.43 -44.67 27.45
N THR A 11 -31.43 -44.22 26.68
CA THR A 11 -30.72 -45.06 25.72
C THR A 11 -29.92 -46.18 26.42
N LYS A 12 -29.34 -45.92 27.59
CA LYS A 12 -28.62 -46.92 28.40
C LYS A 12 -29.57 -47.94 29.03
N GLN A 13 -30.77 -47.51 29.45
CA GLN A 13 -31.76 -48.37 30.12
C GLN A 13 -32.62 -49.19 29.15
N HIS A 14 -33.07 -48.57 28.06
CA HIS A 14 -34.03 -49.16 27.12
C HIS A 14 -33.42 -49.43 25.74
N GLY A 15 -32.15 -49.12 25.55
CA GLY A 15 -31.47 -49.26 24.27
C GLY A 15 -31.88 -48.19 23.26
N ARG A 16 -31.48 -48.41 22.01
CA ARG A 16 -31.97 -47.66 20.86
C ARG A 16 -33.09 -48.45 20.18
N ARG A 17 -33.79 -47.80 19.26
CA ARG A 17 -34.73 -48.47 18.37
C ARG A 17 -34.04 -49.65 17.67
N LEU A 18 -34.71 -50.80 17.59
CA LEU A 18 -34.12 -52.05 17.08
C LEU A 18 -33.55 -51.93 15.65
N ASP A 19 -34.16 -51.09 14.80
CA ASP A 19 -33.72 -50.86 13.41
C ASP A 19 -32.69 -49.71 13.26
N HIS A 20 -32.21 -49.13 14.37
CA HIS A 20 -31.37 -47.94 14.35
C HIS A 20 -30.06 -48.18 13.60
N GLU A 21 -29.36 -49.28 13.91
CA GLU A 21 -28.07 -49.63 13.32
C GLU A 21 -28.19 -49.97 11.83
N GLU A 22 -29.25 -50.69 11.45
CA GLU A 22 -29.51 -50.96 10.04
C GLU A 22 -29.79 -49.69 9.25
N ARG A 23 -30.56 -48.76 9.83
CA ARG A 23 -30.90 -47.48 9.20
C ARG A 23 -29.69 -46.57 9.07
N THR A 24 -28.84 -46.47 10.09
CA THR A 24 -27.62 -45.65 10.02
C THR A 24 -26.64 -46.22 9.00
N ARG A 25 -26.41 -47.54 9.00
CA ARG A 25 -25.59 -48.23 7.99
C ARG A 25 -26.11 -47.97 6.57
N LYS A 26 -27.41 -48.18 6.31
CA LYS A 26 -28.03 -47.94 5.00
C LYS A 26 -28.02 -46.46 4.61
N ARG A 27 -27.99 -45.52 5.56
CA ARG A 27 -27.87 -44.08 5.28
C ARG A 27 -26.45 -43.74 4.84
N ALA A 28 -25.43 -44.20 5.58
CA ALA A 28 -24.02 -43.98 5.23
C ALA A 28 -23.67 -44.58 3.86
N ALA A 29 -24.15 -45.80 3.58
CA ALA A 29 -23.94 -46.43 2.28
C ALA A 29 -24.58 -45.66 1.11
N ARG A 30 -25.76 -45.05 1.31
CA ARG A 30 -26.45 -44.25 0.28
C ARG A 30 -25.89 -42.84 0.12
N GLU A 31 -25.08 -42.36 1.06
CA GLU A 31 -24.59 -40.99 1.09
C GLU A 31 -23.69 -40.68 -0.11
N THR A 32 -22.91 -41.65 -0.59
CA THR A 32 -22.05 -41.51 -1.78
C THR A 32 -22.87 -41.21 -3.05
N HIS A 33 -23.92 -41.99 -3.30
CA HIS A 33 -24.84 -41.79 -4.42
C HIS A 33 -25.64 -40.50 -4.27
N HIS A 34 -26.09 -40.21 -3.05
CA HIS A 34 -26.81 -38.97 -2.78
C HIS A 34 -25.92 -37.74 -3.01
N ALA A 35 -24.65 -37.76 -2.61
CA ALA A 35 -23.70 -36.69 -2.85
C ALA A 35 -23.41 -36.48 -4.35
N SER A 36 -23.30 -37.58 -5.12
CA SER A 36 -23.15 -37.52 -6.59
C SER A 36 -24.40 -36.93 -7.25
N SER A 37 -25.59 -37.40 -6.87
CA SER A 37 -26.87 -36.88 -7.35
C SER A 37 -27.04 -35.40 -7.03
N GLN A 38 -26.71 -34.97 -5.81
CA GLN A 38 -26.75 -33.56 -5.44
C GLN A 38 -25.78 -32.71 -6.25
N ALA A 39 -24.59 -33.22 -6.57
CA ALA A 39 -23.63 -32.50 -7.40
C ALA A 39 -24.14 -32.25 -8.83
N GLN A 40 -24.88 -33.21 -9.40
CA GLN A 40 -25.41 -33.12 -10.77
C GLN A 40 -26.73 -32.34 -10.85
N ASN A 41 -27.60 -32.48 -9.85
CA ASN A 41 -28.98 -32.00 -9.91
C ASN A 41 -29.20 -30.65 -9.24
N LEU A 42 -28.34 -30.23 -8.31
CA LEU A 42 -28.46 -28.89 -7.71
C LEU A 42 -28.20 -27.81 -8.77
N ARG A 43 -29.04 -26.77 -8.77
CA ARG A 43 -28.93 -25.63 -9.70
C ARG A 43 -28.71 -24.31 -8.95
N GLY A 44 -28.17 -23.32 -9.66
CA GLY A 44 -28.00 -21.95 -9.16
C GLY A 44 -27.07 -21.85 -7.95
N LEU A 45 -27.43 -21.00 -6.97
CA LEU A 45 -26.61 -20.75 -5.77
C LEU A 45 -26.38 -22.01 -4.94
N ARG A 46 -27.38 -22.91 -4.87
CA ARG A 46 -27.28 -24.16 -4.10
C ARG A 46 -26.17 -25.08 -4.65
N ALA A 47 -26.03 -25.14 -5.98
CA ALA A 47 -24.94 -25.87 -6.63
C ALA A 47 -23.57 -25.29 -6.28
N LYS A 48 -23.45 -23.95 -6.35
CA LYS A 48 -22.20 -23.23 -6.02
C LYS A 48 -21.77 -23.46 -4.57
N LEU A 49 -22.71 -23.35 -3.61
CA LEU A 49 -22.44 -23.61 -2.20
C LEU A 49 -22.06 -25.06 -1.93
N HIS A 50 -22.76 -26.01 -2.58
CA HIS A 50 -22.44 -27.44 -2.47
C HIS A 50 -21.02 -27.73 -2.98
N GLN A 51 -20.64 -27.20 -4.15
CA GLN A 51 -19.29 -27.39 -4.68
C GLN A 51 -18.22 -26.71 -3.81
N GLN A 52 -18.49 -25.52 -3.28
CA GLN A 52 -17.57 -24.83 -2.37
C GLN A 52 -17.35 -25.64 -1.09
N LYS A 53 -18.42 -26.22 -0.52
CA LYS A 53 -18.33 -27.10 0.65
C LYS A 53 -17.47 -28.34 0.34
N ARG A 54 -17.74 -29.03 -0.77
CA ARG A 54 -16.95 -30.20 -1.20
C ARG A 54 -15.49 -29.87 -1.46
N HIS A 55 -15.18 -28.70 -2.02
CA HIS A 55 -13.81 -28.25 -2.23
C HIS A 55 -13.07 -28.06 -0.90
N LYS A 56 -13.71 -27.44 0.11
CA LYS A 56 -13.15 -27.28 1.45
C LYS A 56 -12.90 -28.63 2.13
N GLU A 57 -13.85 -29.56 2.06
CA GLU A 57 -13.71 -30.91 2.62
C GLU A 57 -12.53 -31.67 1.98
N LYS A 58 -12.37 -31.59 0.66
CA LYS A 58 -11.23 -32.21 -0.05
C LYS A 58 -9.90 -31.61 0.40
N ILE A 59 -9.82 -30.28 0.56
CA ILE A 59 -8.59 -29.62 1.05
C ILE A 59 -8.29 -30.04 2.48
N GLN A 60 -9.30 -30.09 3.34
CA GLN A 60 -9.14 -30.50 4.74
C GLN A 60 -8.61 -31.94 4.83
N MET A 61 -9.22 -32.89 4.11
CA MET A 61 -8.77 -34.27 4.08
C MET A 61 -7.35 -34.40 3.51
N LYS A 62 -7.03 -33.68 2.42
CA LYS A 62 -5.67 -33.65 1.88
C LYS A 62 -4.64 -33.15 2.88
N LYS A 63 -4.96 -32.08 3.63
CA LYS A 63 -4.08 -31.55 4.69
C LYS A 63 -3.90 -32.56 5.83
N GLN A 64 -4.96 -33.24 6.24
CA GLN A 64 -4.90 -34.26 7.29
C GLN A 64 -4.07 -35.48 6.88
N ILE A 65 -4.26 -35.97 5.65
CA ILE A 65 -3.47 -37.07 5.10
C ILE A 65 -2.00 -36.66 5.03
N LYS A 66 -1.70 -35.48 4.48
CA LYS A 66 -0.34 -34.94 4.39
C LYS A 66 0.31 -34.81 5.78
N GLN A 67 -0.39 -34.27 6.76
CA GLN A 67 0.10 -34.18 8.14
C GLN A 67 0.36 -35.55 8.76
N GLN A 68 -0.44 -36.57 8.44
CA GLN A 68 -0.23 -37.93 8.93
C GLN A 68 0.98 -38.60 8.25
N GLU A 69 1.14 -38.41 6.94
CA GLU A 69 2.30 -38.89 6.17
C GLU A 69 3.60 -38.23 6.65
N GLU A 70 3.60 -36.91 6.86
CA GLU A 70 4.74 -36.14 7.39
C GLU A 70 5.06 -36.49 8.84
N LYS A 71 4.11 -36.96 9.65
CA LYS A 71 4.41 -37.51 10.98
C LYS A 71 5.09 -38.87 10.91
N ASN A 72 4.69 -39.68 9.95
CA ASN A 72 5.23 -41.04 9.78
C ASN A 72 6.63 -41.00 9.15
N VAL A 73 6.90 -40.02 8.29
CA VAL A 73 8.25 -39.72 7.80
C VAL A 73 8.90 -38.77 8.79
N LYS A 74 9.74 -39.29 9.69
CA LYS A 74 10.70 -38.42 10.39
C LYS A 74 11.57 -37.80 9.30
N GLY A 75 11.30 -36.56 8.93
CA GLY A 75 12.21 -35.81 8.08
C GLY A 75 13.59 -35.88 8.73
N THR A 76 14.61 -36.30 7.97
CA THR A 76 15.94 -35.76 8.20
C THR A 76 15.77 -34.25 8.30
N ASP A 77 16.11 -33.67 9.44
CA ASP A 77 15.94 -32.25 9.70
C ASP A 77 16.30 -31.44 8.45
N ASP A 78 15.31 -30.80 7.83
CA ASP A 78 15.54 -29.77 6.81
C ASP A 78 16.03 -28.48 7.50
N SER A 79 17.15 -28.63 8.19
CA SER A 79 18.23 -27.67 8.16
C SER A 79 19.50 -28.51 8.30
N ALA A 80 20.16 -28.83 7.18
CA ALA A 80 21.61 -28.71 7.24
C ALA A 80 21.81 -27.26 7.73
N PRO A 81 22.34 -27.06 8.96
CA PRO A 81 22.56 -25.71 9.43
C PRO A 81 23.39 -25.05 8.34
N THR A 82 22.92 -23.91 7.82
CA THR A 82 23.78 -22.99 7.08
C THR A 82 25.12 -23.03 7.81
N SER A 83 26.22 -23.34 7.12
CA SER A 83 27.53 -23.68 7.71
C SER A 83 28.04 -22.67 8.76
N THR A 84 27.36 -21.54 8.92
CA THR A 84 27.49 -20.54 9.96
C THR A 84 26.17 -20.42 10.76
N PRO A 85 26.16 -20.75 12.07
CA PRO A 85 25.03 -20.47 12.96
C PRO A 85 24.74 -18.97 12.96
N LEU A 86 23.49 -18.59 12.65
CA LEU A 86 23.05 -17.20 12.77
C LEU A 86 22.49 -16.98 14.18
N PRO A 87 22.87 -15.88 14.85
CA PRO A 87 22.21 -15.45 16.08
C PRO A 87 20.68 -15.29 15.87
N PRO A 88 19.86 -15.53 16.91
CA PRO A 88 18.40 -15.51 16.78
C PRO A 88 17.83 -14.18 16.27
N TYR A 89 18.52 -13.06 16.53
CA TYR A 89 18.16 -11.72 16.02
C TYR A 89 18.47 -11.49 14.52
N LEU A 90 19.11 -12.46 13.84
CA LEU A 90 19.40 -12.45 12.40
C LEU A 90 18.62 -13.51 11.60
N LEU A 91 17.97 -14.47 12.26
CA LEU A 91 17.22 -15.56 11.60
C LEU A 91 16.08 -15.03 10.72
N ASP A 92 15.33 -14.02 11.19
CA ASP A 92 14.19 -13.44 10.47
C ASP A 92 14.57 -12.28 9.54
N ARG A 93 15.86 -11.96 9.42
CA ARG A 93 16.40 -10.85 8.61
C ARG A 93 17.13 -11.32 7.35
N GLY A 94 17.09 -12.63 7.06
CA GLY A 94 17.86 -13.26 6.00
C GLY A 94 17.53 -12.75 4.60
N LYS A 95 18.52 -12.14 3.93
CA LYS A 95 18.52 -11.96 2.47
C LYS A 95 18.82 -13.31 1.83
N GLU A 96 17.98 -13.76 0.92
CA GLU A 96 18.23 -14.94 0.09
C GLU A 96 19.63 -14.85 -0.56
N SER A 97 20.48 -15.84 -0.29
CA SER A 97 21.82 -15.96 -0.82
C SER A 97 21.80 -16.44 -2.27
N ASN A 98 21.39 -15.57 -3.19
CA ASN A 98 21.48 -15.83 -4.62
C ASN A 98 22.70 -15.10 -5.21
N ALA A 99 23.83 -15.80 -5.34
CA ALA A 99 25.06 -15.24 -5.92
C ALA A 99 24.89 -14.66 -7.35
N LYS A 100 23.83 -15.07 -8.08
CA LYS A 100 23.43 -14.48 -9.38
C LYS A 100 22.80 -13.07 -9.28
N VAL A 101 22.51 -12.57 -8.08
CA VAL A 101 21.90 -11.24 -7.83
C VAL A 101 22.97 -10.13 -7.80
N LEU A 102 24.26 -10.44 -7.64
CA LEU A 102 25.32 -9.43 -7.53
C LEU A 102 25.51 -8.58 -8.81
N SER A 103 25.37 -9.20 -9.99
CA SER A 103 25.53 -8.50 -11.28
C SER A 103 24.30 -7.65 -11.64
N SER A 104 23.10 -8.09 -11.24
CA SER A 104 21.86 -7.31 -11.34
C SER A 104 21.75 -6.26 -10.23
N ALA A 105 22.44 -6.42 -9.10
CA ALA A 105 22.46 -5.47 -7.99
C ALA A 105 23.12 -4.13 -8.32
N ILE A 106 24.04 -4.05 -9.31
CA ILE A 106 24.64 -2.77 -9.71
C ILE A 106 23.67 -1.93 -10.55
N LYS A 107 22.92 -2.57 -11.47
CA LYS A 107 21.83 -1.93 -12.22
C LYS A 107 20.66 -1.57 -11.31
N ASN A 108 20.32 -2.47 -10.38
CA ASN A 108 19.31 -2.23 -9.35
C ASN A 108 19.76 -1.12 -8.38
N LYS A 109 21.03 -1.02 -7.98
CA LYS A 109 21.54 0.09 -7.13
C LYS A 109 21.38 1.48 -7.76
N ARG A 110 21.50 1.59 -9.09
CA ARG A 110 21.23 2.86 -9.81
C ARG A 110 19.73 3.17 -9.84
N ALA A 111 18.86 2.18 -10.01
CA ALA A 111 17.41 2.34 -9.93
C ALA A 111 16.88 2.53 -8.48
N GLU A 112 17.57 1.96 -7.48
CA GLU A 112 17.20 1.95 -6.07
C GLU A 112 17.36 3.32 -5.39
N LYS A 113 18.25 4.19 -5.87
CA LYS A 113 18.40 5.54 -5.28
C LYS A 113 17.10 6.34 -5.32
N ALA A 114 16.27 6.15 -6.36
CA ALA A 114 14.95 6.75 -6.46
C ALA A 114 13.86 5.89 -5.78
N ALA A 115 14.01 4.55 -5.79
CA ALA A 115 13.01 3.64 -5.22
C ALA A 115 13.07 3.52 -3.68
N LYS A 116 14.18 3.89 -3.04
CA LYS A 116 14.40 3.73 -1.59
C LYS A 116 13.43 4.54 -0.72
N PHE A 117 12.93 5.66 -1.24
CA PHE A 117 11.93 6.51 -0.58
C PHE A 117 10.59 6.50 -1.31
N SER A 118 10.34 5.49 -2.15
CA SER A 118 9.05 5.36 -2.81
C SER A 118 7.99 5.02 -1.78
N VAL A 119 6.88 5.76 -1.83
CA VAL A 119 5.65 5.36 -1.13
C VAL A 119 5.14 4.02 -1.69
N PRO A 120 4.42 3.20 -0.89
CA PRO A 120 3.87 1.91 -1.32
C PRO A 120 3.01 1.96 -2.60
N LEU A 121 2.27 3.05 -2.80
CA LEU A 121 1.48 3.31 -4.01
C LEU A 121 1.98 4.58 -4.71
N PRO A 122 2.98 4.48 -5.61
CA PRO A 122 3.54 5.66 -6.28
C PRO A 122 2.62 6.22 -7.37
N LYS A 123 1.93 5.35 -8.12
CA LYS A 123 1.00 5.72 -9.19
C LYS A 123 -0.38 5.18 -8.87
N VAL A 124 -1.37 6.07 -8.89
CA VAL A 124 -2.78 5.73 -8.64
C VAL A 124 -3.62 6.12 -9.85
N ARG A 125 -4.77 5.45 -10.01
CA ARG A 125 -5.78 5.79 -11.02
C ARG A 125 -6.14 7.28 -10.91
N GLY A 126 -6.07 7.99 -12.03
CA GLY A 126 -6.60 9.35 -12.14
C GLY A 126 -8.12 9.32 -12.00
N ILE A 127 -8.68 10.19 -11.16
CA ILE A 127 -10.12 10.39 -11.03
C ILE A 127 -10.50 11.64 -11.81
N SER A 128 -11.55 11.53 -12.61
CA SER A 128 -12.10 12.69 -13.31
C SER A 128 -12.83 13.63 -12.36
N GLU A 129 -12.84 14.92 -12.66
CA GLU A 129 -13.56 15.90 -11.85
C GLU A 129 -15.08 15.62 -11.78
N ALA A 130 -15.65 15.03 -12.83
CA ALA A 130 -17.06 14.65 -12.88
C ALA A 130 -17.41 13.53 -11.89
N GLU A 131 -16.48 12.60 -11.64
CA GLU A 131 -16.63 11.54 -10.65
C GLU A 131 -16.50 12.10 -9.21
N MET A 132 -15.66 13.12 -9.02
CA MET A 132 -15.40 13.78 -7.73
C MET A 132 -16.52 14.73 -7.31
N PHE A 133 -17.06 15.49 -8.27
CA PHE A 133 -18.01 16.57 -8.00
C PHE A 133 -19.38 16.32 -8.64
N LYS A 134 -20.38 16.10 -7.79
CA LYS A 134 -21.78 16.11 -8.20
C LYS A 134 -22.30 17.53 -8.31
N VAL A 135 -22.93 17.85 -9.44
CA VAL A 135 -23.57 19.16 -9.66
C VAL A 135 -24.83 19.28 -8.80
N VAL A 136 -24.93 20.36 -8.02
CA VAL A 136 -26.14 20.67 -7.24
C VAL A 136 -26.86 21.85 -7.88
N LYS A 137 -28.10 21.60 -8.33
CA LYS A 137 -28.97 22.60 -8.92
C LYS A 137 -29.80 23.30 -7.83
N THR A 138 -30.02 24.60 -7.99
CA THR A 138 -30.72 25.47 -7.02
C THR A 138 -31.74 26.36 -7.71
N GLY A 139 -32.84 26.69 -7.03
CA GLY A 139 -33.93 27.56 -7.51
C GLY A 139 -35.30 26.87 -7.47
N LYS A 140 -36.34 27.63 -7.11
CA LYS A 140 -37.68 27.10 -6.76
C LYS A 140 -38.45 26.44 -7.93
N LYS A 141 -38.47 27.07 -9.12
CA LYS A 141 -39.29 26.59 -10.25
C LYS A 141 -38.55 25.71 -11.26
N THR A 142 -37.33 26.08 -11.66
CA THR A 142 -36.66 25.42 -12.80
C THR A 142 -35.24 24.96 -12.48
N ALA A 143 -34.79 25.10 -11.23
CA ALA A 143 -33.45 24.69 -10.77
C ALA A 143 -32.30 25.05 -11.76
N LYS A 144 -32.37 26.23 -12.39
CA LYS A 144 -31.46 26.63 -13.48
C LYS A 144 -30.02 26.90 -12.99
N LYS A 145 -29.83 27.21 -11.72
CA LYS A 145 -28.52 27.61 -11.16
C LYS A 145 -27.75 26.39 -10.67
N SER A 146 -26.65 26.08 -11.32
CA SER A 146 -25.82 24.89 -11.08
C SER A 146 -24.39 25.23 -10.63
N TRP A 147 -24.18 26.31 -9.87
CA TRP A 147 -22.85 26.77 -9.46
C TRP A 147 -22.23 25.96 -8.30
N LYS A 148 -23.07 25.22 -7.54
CA LYS A 148 -22.64 24.41 -6.41
C LYS A 148 -22.13 23.02 -6.83
N ARG A 149 -21.15 22.51 -6.10
CA ARG A 149 -20.50 21.21 -6.31
C ARG A 149 -20.48 20.44 -5.01
N MET A 150 -21.05 19.24 -4.98
CA MET A 150 -21.00 18.34 -3.83
C MET A 150 -19.89 17.32 -4.05
N ILE A 151 -19.03 17.15 -3.06
CA ILE A 151 -17.98 16.14 -3.07
C ILE A 151 -18.61 14.78 -2.75
N THR A 152 -18.40 13.81 -3.63
CA THR A 152 -18.93 12.44 -3.52
C THR A 152 -17.99 11.50 -2.78
N LYS A 153 -16.72 11.89 -2.64
CA LYS A 153 -15.67 11.09 -2.03
C LYS A 153 -15.54 11.38 -0.53
N PRO A 154 -15.03 10.42 0.27
CA PRO A 154 -14.65 10.66 1.66
C PRO A 154 -13.74 11.87 1.84
N THR A 155 -13.97 12.62 2.92
CA THR A 155 -13.20 13.83 3.24
C THR A 155 -12.76 13.84 4.69
N PHE A 156 -11.58 14.37 4.95
CA PHE A 156 -11.15 14.81 6.26
C PHE A 156 -11.45 16.29 6.40
N VAL A 157 -11.94 16.64 7.57
CA VAL A 157 -12.27 18.01 7.94
C VAL A 157 -11.73 18.20 9.35
N GLY A 158 -10.94 19.27 9.54
CA GLY A 158 -10.34 19.57 10.83
C GLY A 158 -11.37 19.75 11.97
N PRO A 159 -10.94 19.62 13.23
CA PRO A 159 -11.83 19.69 14.39
C PRO A 159 -12.59 21.01 14.48
N ASP A 160 -11.96 22.13 14.11
CA ASP A 160 -12.53 23.49 14.20
C ASP A 160 -13.33 23.91 12.96
N PHE A 161 -13.82 22.96 12.16
CA PHE A 161 -14.52 23.28 10.93
C PHE A 161 -15.95 23.77 11.19
N THR A 162 -16.16 25.04 10.86
CA THR A 162 -17.49 25.64 10.74
C THR A 162 -17.91 25.72 9.27
N ARG A 163 -19.18 25.40 8.98
CA ARG A 163 -19.71 25.54 7.62
C ARG A 163 -19.84 27.01 7.25
N ARG A 164 -19.41 27.36 6.04
CA ARG A 164 -19.65 28.70 5.49
C ARG A 164 -21.15 28.91 5.22
N PRO A 165 -21.65 30.15 5.25
CA PRO A 165 -23.04 30.44 4.93
C PRO A 165 -23.44 29.90 3.55
N VAL A 166 -24.67 29.40 3.44
CA VAL A 166 -25.19 28.67 2.26
C VAL A 166 -25.06 29.46 0.97
N LYS A 167 -25.09 30.80 1.03
CA LYS A 167 -24.94 31.68 -0.13
C LYS A 167 -23.51 31.73 -0.69
N TYR A 168 -22.49 31.52 0.15
CA TYR A 168 -21.07 31.58 -0.22
C TYR A 168 -20.41 30.19 -0.35
N GLU A 169 -21.07 29.13 0.12
CA GLU A 169 -20.59 27.77 0.00
C GLU A 169 -20.79 27.23 -1.44
N ARG A 170 -19.67 27.11 -2.18
CA ARG A 170 -19.62 26.48 -3.52
C ARG A 170 -19.35 24.98 -3.46
N PHE A 171 -18.34 24.57 -2.68
CA PHE A 171 -17.97 23.16 -2.48
C PHE A 171 -18.60 22.63 -1.20
N ILE A 172 -19.48 21.64 -1.34
CA ILE A 172 -20.20 21.02 -0.23
C ILE A 172 -19.49 19.73 0.15
N ARG A 173 -19.05 19.64 1.41
CA ARG A 173 -18.54 18.42 2.04
C ARG A 173 -19.60 17.83 2.96
N PRO A 174 -20.38 16.81 2.55
CA PRO A 174 -21.49 16.28 3.34
C PRO A 174 -20.98 15.62 4.62
N MET A 175 -21.73 15.74 5.73
CA MET A 175 -21.29 15.23 7.04
C MET A 175 -21.11 13.70 7.07
N GLY A 176 -21.95 12.95 6.35
CA GLY A 176 -21.86 11.49 6.29
C GLY A 176 -20.59 10.96 5.61
N LEU A 177 -19.85 11.80 4.88
CA LEU A 177 -18.57 11.43 4.25
C LEU A 177 -17.37 12.01 4.98
N ARG A 178 -17.55 12.55 6.20
CA ARG A 178 -16.45 13.13 6.98
C ARG A 178 -15.86 12.10 7.93
N TYR A 179 -14.59 11.76 7.70
CA TYR A 179 -13.84 10.85 8.55
C TYR A 179 -12.92 11.63 9.48
N LYS A 180 -12.83 11.16 10.73
CA LYS A 180 -11.91 11.71 11.75
C LYS A 180 -10.78 10.74 12.11
N LYS A 181 -10.96 9.45 11.85
CA LYS A 181 -10.02 8.38 12.17
C LYS A 181 -9.74 7.53 10.93
N ALA A 182 -8.54 6.94 10.89
CA ALA A 182 -8.12 5.97 9.89
C ALA A 182 -7.68 4.69 10.58
N ASN A 183 -7.88 3.54 9.92
CA ASN A 183 -7.30 2.27 10.34
C ASN A 183 -5.90 2.16 9.73
N VAL A 184 -4.87 2.30 10.55
CA VAL A 184 -3.47 2.38 10.12
C VAL A 184 -2.76 1.08 10.46
N THR A 185 -2.09 0.50 9.47
CA THR A 185 -1.27 -0.71 9.62
C THR A 185 0.21 -0.33 9.69
N HIS A 186 0.94 -0.87 10.67
CA HIS A 186 2.39 -0.80 10.73
C HIS A 186 2.99 -2.04 10.02
N PRO A 187 3.72 -1.88 8.90
CA PRO A 187 4.23 -3.02 8.11
C PRO A 187 5.14 -3.96 8.90
N GLU A 188 6.04 -3.42 9.74
CA GLU A 188 7.02 -4.25 10.45
C GLU A 188 6.41 -5.03 11.62
N LEU A 189 5.50 -4.43 12.38
CA LEU A 189 4.89 -5.06 13.56
C LEU A 189 3.68 -5.96 13.20
N GLY A 190 3.09 -5.78 12.02
CA GLY A 190 1.89 -6.51 11.62
C GLY A 190 0.64 -6.15 12.43
N VAL A 191 0.65 -5.01 13.13
CA VAL A 191 -0.46 -4.53 13.98
C VAL A 191 -1.24 -3.43 13.27
N THR A 192 -2.56 -3.44 13.45
CA THR A 192 -3.48 -2.41 12.97
C THR A 192 -4.06 -1.61 14.12
N VAL A 193 -4.01 -0.27 14.03
CA VAL A 193 -4.52 0.63 15.08
C VAL A 193 -5.41 1.71 14.46
N GLN A 194 -6.51 2.06 15.15
CA GLN A 194 -7.45 3.07 14.69
C GLN A 194 -7.03 4.48 15.16
N LEU A 195 -6.13 5.11 14.42
CA LEU A 195 -5.54 6.39 14.77
C LEU A 195 -6.35 7.59 14.26
N PRO A 196 -6.42 8.71 15.00
CA PRO A 196 -7.06 9.92 14.52
C PRO A 196 -6.22 10.59 13.43
N ILE A 197 -6.89 11.12 12.41
CA ILE A 197 -6.27 11.88 11.32
C ILE A 197 -6.05 13.31 11.83
N LEU A 198 -4.84 13.82 11.65
CA LEU A 198 -4.45 15.18 11.98
C LEU A 198 -4.62 16.12 10.78
N SER A 199 -4.05 15.72 9.63
CA SER A 199 -4.09 16.54 8.42
C SER A 199 -3.97 15.71 7.14
N VAL A 200 -4.36 16.29 6.01
CA VAL A 200 -4.12 15.72 4.68
C VAL A 200 -2.95 16.47 4.06
N LYS A 201 -1.84 15.76 3.77
CA LYS A 201 -0.61 16.40 3.27
C LYS A 201 -0.55 16.42 1.75
N LYS A 202 -0.89 15.31 1.10
CA LYS A 202 -0.78 15.20 -0.36
C LYS A 202 -1.87 14.31 -0.93
N ASN A 203 -2.66 14.84 -1.85
CA ASN A 203 -3.47 14.05 -2.75
C ASN A 203 -2.73 13.89 -4.10
N PRO A 204 -2.61 12.66 -4.64
CA PRO A 204 -1.87 12.41 -5.88
C PRO A 204 -2.51 13.00 -7.14
N GLN A 205 -3.80 13.37 -7.10
CA GLN A 205 -4.53 13.83 -8.28
C GLN A 205 -4.43 15.33 -8.49
N SER A 206 -4.67 16.11 -7.43
CA SER A 206 -4.58 17.57 -7.50
C SER A 206 -4.32 18.18 -6.12
N PRO A 207 -3.60 19.32 -6.05
CA PRO A 207 -3.43 20.06 -4.80
C PRO A 207 -4.75 20.64 -4.27
N MET A 208 -5.72 20.91 -5.16
CA MET A 208 -7.07 21.34 -4.77
C MET A 208 -7.74 20.30 -3.86
N TYR A 209 -7.56 19.01 -4.15
CA TYR A 209 -8.13 17.94 -3.32
C TYR A 209 -7.45 17.80 -1.97
N THR A 210 -6.16 18.14 -1.87
CA THR A 210 -5.46 18.27 -0.58
C THR A 210 -6.13 19.35 0.27
N GLN A 211 -6.39 20.54 -0.29
CA GLN A 211 -7.02 21.65 0.45
C GLN A 211 -8.48 21.34 0.84
N LEU A 212 -9.21 20.64 -0.02
CA LEU A 212 -10.56 20.16 0.30
C LEU A 212 -10.56 19.00 1.30
N GLY A 213 -9.41 18.37 1.54
CA GLY A 213 -9.25 17.23 2.45
C GLY A 213 -9.79 15.93 1.89
N VAL A 214 -9.76 15.71 0.57
CA VAL A 214 -10.33 14.50 -0.04
C VAL A 214 -9.43 13.28 0.20
N LEU A 215 -10.03 12.23 0.73
CA LEU A 215 -9.41 10.95 1.07
C LEU A 215 -9.65 9.95 -0.07
N THR A 216 -8.76 9.97 -1.06
CA THR A 216 -8.73 9.00 -2.16
C THR A 216 -7.61 7.99 -1.95
N LYS A 217 -7.62 6.90 -2.72
CA LYS A 217 -6.50 5.97 -2.76
C LYS A 217 -5.20 6.70 -3.07
N GLY A 218 -4.15 6.39 -2.33
CA GLY A 218 -2.83 7.01 -2.43
C GLY A 218 -2.69 8.39 -1.79
N THR A 219 -3.75 8.96 -1.20
CA THR A 219 -3.64 10.19 -0.41
C THR A 219 -2.73 9.94 0.80
N ILE A 220 -1.79 10.85 1.02
CA ILE A 220 -0.90 10.89 2.18
C ILE A 220 -1.56 11.74 3.25
N VAL A 221 -1.78 11.12 4.40
CA VAL A 221 -2.38 11.71 5.59
C VAL A 221 -1.39 11.69 6.74
N GLU A 222 -1.50 12.68 7.61
CA GLU A 222 -0.81 12.71 8.89
C GLU A 222 -1.74 12.13 9.94
N VAL A 223 -1.26 11.12 10.65
CA VAL A 223 -2.01 10.40 11.69
C VAL A 223 -1.32 10.56 13.03
N ASN A 224 -2.11 10.61 14.09
CA ASN A 224 -1.56 10.67 15.43
C ASN A 224 -1.04 9.28 15.83
N VAL A 225 0.25 9.16 16.15
CA VAL A 225 0.90 7.88 16.51
C VAL A 225 1.23 7.76 18.00
N SER A 226 0.64 8.61 18.84
CA SER A 226 0.85 8.57 20.30
C SER A 226 0.55 7.20 20.92
N GLU A 227 -0.42 6.47 20.38
CA GLU A 227 -0.78 5.11 20.84
C GLU A 227 0.28 4.05 20.50
N LEU A 228 1.14 4.30 19.50
CA LEU A 228 2.22 3.37 19.11
C LEU A 228 3.49 3.55 19.96
N GLY A 229 3.60 4.65 20.73
CA GLY A 229 4.74 4.88 21.61
C GLY A 229 6.07 5.05 20.87
N ILE A 230 6.06 5.55 19.63
CA ILE A 230 7.29 5.73 18.85
C ILE A 230 8.10 6.89 19.44
N VAL A 231 9.36 6.62 19.79
CA VAL A 231 10.29 7.61 20.35
C VAL A 231 11.46 7.80 19.41
N THR A 232 11.88 9.05 19.23
CA THR A 232 13.13 9.36 18.52
C THR A 232 14.36 8.96 19.36
N ALA A 233 15.53 8.82 18.73
CA ALA A 233 16.77 8.53 19.45
C ALA A 233 17.11 9.56 20.56
N GLY A 234 16.58 10.79 20.44
CA GLY A 234 16.72 11.84 21.46
C GLY A 234 15.67 11.81 22.56
N GLY A 235 14.90 10.72 22.72
CA GLY A 235 13.91 10.56 23.79
C GLY A 235 12.60 11.35 23.58
N LYS A 236 12.47 12.12 22.49
CA LYS A 236 11.23 12.84 22.17
C LYS A 236 10.18 11.88 21.59
N VAL A 237 8.98 11.92 22.15
CA VAL A 237 7.83 11.13 21.70
C VAL A 237 7.31 11.69 20.37
N VAL A 238 7.15 10.83 19.38
CA VAL A 238 6.55 11.17 18.09
C VAL A 238 5.04 11.06 18.22
N TRP A 239 4.34 12.15 17.91
CA TRP A 239 2.88 12.19 17.94
C TRP A 239 2.27 12.28 16.55
N GLY A 240 3.04 12.56 15.49
CA GLY A 240 2.55 12.67 14.12
C GLY A 240 3.41 11.88 13.15
N ARG A 241 2.79 11.06 12.31
CA ARG A 241 3.49 10.34 11.24
C ARG A 241 2.65 10.28 9.98
N TRP A 242 3.32 10.14 8.84
CA TRP A 242 2.63 10.02 7.56
C TRP A 242 2.18 8.58 7.32
N ALA A 243 0.98 8.46 6.78
CA ALA A 243 0.41 7.21 6.32
C ALA A 243 -0.19 7.41 4.93
N GLN A 244 -0.14 6.37 4.11
CA GLN A 244 -0.72 6.38 2.78
C GLN A 244 -1.99 5.53 2.76
N ILE A 245 -3.08 6.11 2.27
CA ILE A 245 -4.36 5.40 2.10
C ILE A 245 -4.22 4.35 0.98
N THR A 246 -4.57 3.10 1.27
CA THR A 246 -4.38 1.97 0.35
C THR A 246 -5.66 1.53 -0.35
N ASN A 247 -6.82 1.72 0.28
CA ASN A 247 -8.11 1.30 -0.25
C ASN A 247 -8.87 2.42 -0.97
N ASN A 248 -10.00 2.06 -1.58
CA ASN A 248 -10.94 3.02 -2.14
C ASN A 248 -12.05 3.28 -1.11
N CYS A 249 -11.84 4.30 -0.27
CA CYS A 249 -12.69 4.59 0.89
C CYS A 249 -14.19 4.75 0.57
N GLU A 250 -14.53 5.15 -0.66
CA GLU A 250 -15.91 5.32 -1.14
C GLU A 250 -16.73 4.03 -1.23
N MET A 251 -16.07 2.88 -1.43
CA MET A 251 -16.75 1.59 -1.60
C MET A 251 -16.88 0.84 -0.28
N ASP A 252 -15.90 0.99 0.60
CA ASP A 252 -15.80 0.19 1.83
C ASP A 252 -16.39 0.91 3.05
N GLY A 253 -16.44 2.25 3.02
CA GLY A 253 -16.80 3.06 4.19
C GLY A 253 -15.72 3.09 5.29
N CYS A 254 -14.57 2.44 5.06
CA CYS A 254 -13.39 2.47 5.94
C CYS A 254 -12.25 3.23 5.27
N VAL A 255 -11.44 3.94 6.07
CA VAL A 255 -10.19 4.57 5.62
C VAL A 255 -9.04 3.70 6.09
N ASN A 256 -8.51 2.84 5.22
CA ASN A 256 -7.38 1.98 5.52
C ASN A 256 -6.09 2.62 4.99
N ALA A 257 -5.09 2.72 5.84
CA ALA A 257 -3.80 3.31 5.50
C ALA A 257 -2.63 2.46 5.99
N VAL A 258 -1.50 2.60 5.33
CA VAL A 258 -0.23 1.99 5.71
C VAL A 258 0.70 3.10 6.16
N LEU A 259 1.32 2.90 7.32
CA LEU A 259 2.26 3.85 7.89
C LEU A 259 3.53 3.92 7.02
N LEU A 260 4.03 5.12 6.77
CA LEU A 260 5.23 5.34 5.97
C LEU A 260 6.46 5.31 6.88
N ASP A 261 6.96 4.11 7.13
CA ASP A 261 8.21 3.87 7.85
C ASP A 261 9.41 3.96 6.92
N GLY A 262 9.70 5.19 6.48
CA GLY A 262 11.05 5.52 6.06
C GLY A 262 11.91 5.73 7.30
N LEU A 263 12.83 4.79 7.56
CA LEU A 263 14.00 4.98 8.42
C LEU A 263 14.50 6.43 8.32
N VAL A 264 14.41 7.14 9.46
CA VAL A 264 14.95 8.50 9.69
C VAL A 264 14.38 9.58 8.78
N PHE A 265 13.25 10.14 9.18
CA PHE A 265 12.86 11.48 8.75
C PHE A 265 13.71 12.49 9.54
N ARG A 266 14.70 13.13 8.90
CA ARG A 266 15.37 14.31 9.46
C ARG A 266 14.36 15.48 9.41
N PRO A 267 14.14 16.23 10.50
CA PRO A 267 13.11 17.26 10.55
C PRO A 267 13.41 18.54 9.76
N ASP A 268 14.55 18.66 9.07
CA ASP A 268 14.92 19.88 8.35
C ASP A 268 15.27 19.60 6.88
N VAL A 269 14.26 19.54 6.01
CA VAL A 269 14.43 19.95 4.60
C VAL A 269 13.10 20.59 4.17
N GLU A 270 13.04 21.91 4.31
CA GLU A 270 12.05 22.72 3.61
C GLU A 270 12.18 22.51 2.10
N LEU A 271 11.08 22.10 1.49
CA LEU A 271 10.97 22.02 0.04
C LEU A 271 10.98 23.44 -0.54
N GLY A 272 12.13 23.81 -1.10
CA GLY A 272 12.21 24.73 -2.24
C GLY A 272 12.58 26.18 -1.93
N THR A 273 13.87 26.41 -1.74
CA THR A 273 14.53 27.66 -2.17
C THR A 273 15.83 27.29 -2.87
N LYS A 274 16.03 27.90 -4.05
CA LYS A 274 17.26 27.83 -4.83
C LYS A 274 18.45 28.17 -3.94
N VAL A 275 19.41 27.26 -3.79
CA VAL A 275 20.76 27.63 -3.33
C VAL A 275 21.76 26.95 -4.25
N LEU A 276 22.27 27.77 -5.16
CA LEU A 276 23.55 27.60 -5.82
C LEU A 276 24.63 27.36 -4.76
N PHE A 277 25.52 26.40 -5.02
CA PHE A 277 26.90 26.34 -4.52
C PHE A 277 27.19 26.94 -3.13
N SER A 278 27.46 26.08 -2.15
CA SER A 278 28.74 26.10 -1.40
C SER A 278 28.66 25.16 -0.20
N GLU A 279 29.56 24.18 -0.15
CA GLU A 279 30.05 23.60 1.11
C GLU A 279 31.44 23.01 0.83
N ALA A 280 32.44 23.89 0.91
CA ALA A 280 33.83 23.52 1.08
C ALA A 280 34.50 24.61 1.93
N SER A 281 34.25 24.60 3.23
CA SER A 281 35.04 25.37 4.19
C SER A 281 35.15 24.61 5.50
N GLY A 282 36.17 23.76 5.54
CA GLY A 282 36.57 22.99 6.71
C GLY A 282 37.97 22.40 6.55
N ALA A 283 38.91 23.14 5.96
CA ALA A 283 40.32 22.79 5.99
C ALA A 283 41.20 24.04 5.76
N ALA A 284 42.09 24.25 6.73
CA ALA A 284 43.37 24.96 6.69
C ALA A 284 43.62 25.99 5.56
N ARG A 285 43.75 27.24 5.99
CA ARG A 285 44.36 28.36 5.27
C ARG A 285 45.81 28.03 4.91
N THR A 286 46.08 27.66 3.65
CA THR A 286 47.39 27.82 3.00
C THR A 286 47.19 28.35 1.58
N ARG A 287 47.89 29.45 1.25
CA ARG A 287 47.87 30.09 -0.07
C ARG A 287 48.37 29.08 -1.11
N ARG A 288 47.59 28.85 -2.17
CA ARG A 288 48.05 28.10 -3.35
C ARG A 288 48.07 29.01 -4.59
N SER A 289 49.10 28.83 -5.39
CA SER A 289 49.53 29.66 -6.52
C SER A 289 48.62 29.50 -7.75
N GLY A 290 48.70 30.47 -8.66
CA GLY A 290 47.88 30.56 -9.89
C GLY A 290 48.01 29.38 -10.86
N ASP A 291 48.98 28.48 -10.65
CA ASP A 291 49.24 27.33 -11.52
C ASP A 291 48.23 26.18 -11.31
N GLU A 292 47.64 26.04 -10.12
CA GLU A 292 46.61 25.01 -9.87
C GLU A 292 45.28 25.33 -10.59
N TRP A 293 44.98 26.60 -10.84
CA TRP A 293 43.79 27.01 -11.60
C TRP A 293 43.90 26.67 -13.09
N GLN A 294 45.10 26.71 -13.65
CA GLN A 294 45.31 26.29 -15.04
C GLN A 294 45.19 24.77 -15.20
N ALA A 295 45.70 23.99 -14.23
CA ALA A 295 45.57 22.54 -14.23
C ALA A 295 44.10 22.06 -14.11
N MET A 296 43.27 22.71 -13.29
CA MET A 296 41.84 22.39 -13.20
C MET A 296 41.05 22.77 -14.46
N ARG A 297 41.46 23.85 -15.14
CA ARG A 297 40.85 24.25 -16.42
C ARG A 297 41.19 23.25 -17.52
N GLN A 298 42.43 22.80 -17.58
CA GLN A 298 42.87 21.80 -18.54
C GLN A 298 42.16 20.46 -18.31
N PHE A 299 42.05 20.01 -17.05
CA PHE A 299 41.32 18.79 -16.69
C PHE A 299 39.83 18.85 -17.06
N ALA A 300 39.18 19.99 -16.83
CA ALA A 300 37.78 20.20 -17.24
C ALA A 300 37.62 20.22 -18.77
N PHE A 301 38.57 20.80 -19.50
CA PHE A 301 38.59 20.76 -20.96
C PHE A 301 38.82 19.35 -21.51
N ASP A 302 39.72 18.58 -20.90
CA ASP A 302 40.04 17.21 -21.33
C ASP A 302 38.88 16.24 -21.04
N THR A 303 38.16 16.44 -19.93
CA THR A 303 36.97 15.62 -19.58
C THR A 303 35.81 15.87 -20.54
N VAL A 304 35.59 17.13 -20.96
CA VAL A 304 34.58 17.48 -21.96
C VAL A 304 34.96 16.98 -23.35
N ARG A 305 36.27 16.90 -23.66
CA ARG A 305 36.78 16.36 -24.92
C ARG A 305 36.58 14.85 -25.01
N GLU A 306 36.83 14.09 -23.94
CA GLU A 306 36.50 12.66 -23.85
C GLU A 306 34.99 12.40 -24.02
N GLU A 307 34.13 13.26 -23.47
CA GLU A 307 32.66 13.13 -23.60
C GLU A 307 32.13 13.41 -25.03
N ILE A 308 32.90 14.16 -25.82
CA ILE A 308 32.59 14.49 -27.22
C ILE A 308 33.15 13.41 -28.17
N ASP A 309 34.31 12.83 -27.85
CA ASP A 309 34.92 11.74 -28.64
C ASP A 309 34.20 10.39 -28.43
N GLU A 310 33.57 10.14 -27.27
CA GLU A 310 32.75 8.92 -27.02
C GLU A 310 31.38 8.91 -27.75
N LYS A 311 30.92 10.06 -28.28
CA LYS A 311 29.63 10.20 -28.96
C LYS A 311 29.77 10.42 -30.47
N GLY A 312 30.76 9.79 -31.09
CA GLY A 312 31.00 9.89 -32.53
C GLY A 312 29.84 9.45 -33.40
N GLU A 313 28.91 10.38 -33.69
CA GLU A 313 28.05 10.40 -34.88
C GLU A 313 27.74 11.86 -35.28
N ASN A 314 28.39 12.29 -36.37
CA ASN A 314 27.94 13.24 -37.40
C ASN A 314 27.16 14.49 -36.96
N LEU A 315 27.87 15.60 -36.73
CA LEU A 315 27.31 16.94 -36.93
C LEU A 315 27.86 17.54 -38.22
N VAL A 316 26.99 17.57 -39.22
CA VAL A 316 27.14 18.30 -40.47
C VAL A 316 27.10 19.80 -40.17
N ASP A 317 28.07 20.54 -40.70
CA ASP A 317 28.17 22.00 -40.64
C ASP A 317 26.88 22.69 -41.10
N TRP A 318 26.25 23.46 -40.21
CA TRP A 318 25.08 24.31 -40.52
C TRP A 318 25.37 25.81 -40.31
N HIS A 319 26.58 26.25 -40.65
CA HIS A 319 26.88 27.66 -40.85
C HIS A 319 27.44 27.87 -42.25
N THR A 320 26.52 27.97 -43.23
CA THR A 320 26.61 28.79 -44.46
C THR A 320 25.44 28.45 -45.38
N VAL A 321 24.28 29.11 -45.23
CA VAL A 321 23.42 29.37 -46.39
C VAL A 321 22.79 30.75 -46.22
N THR A 322 23.31 31.66 -47.03
CA THR A 322 22.79 32.98 -47.38
C THR A 322 21.38 32.87 -48.00
N VAL A 323 20.49 33.79 -47.65
CA VAL A 323 19.20 33.99 -48.32
C VAL A 323 19.45 34.76 -49.62
N PRO A 324 19.00 34.29 -50.79
CA PRO A 324 18.82 35.16 -51.96
C PRO A 324 17.34 35.54 -52.14
N GLU A 325 17.17 36.77 -52.59
CA GLU A 325 15.93 37.48 -52.90
C GLU A 325 15.08 36.85 -54.01
N LYS A 326 13.78 37.19 -53.97
CA LYS A 326 12.83 37.44 -55.09
C LYS A 326 13.04 36.68 -56.41
N ALA A 327 11.98 36.04 -56.90
CA ALA A 327 11.08 36.59 -57.95
C ALA A 327 10.25 35.49 -58.63
N MET A 328 9.02 35.87 -58.98
CA MET A 328 8.02 35.24 -59.87
C MET A 328 7.24 34.03 -59.35
#